data_AF-A0A3A1NG30-F1
#
_entry.id   AF-A0A3A1NG30-F1
#
_cell.length_a   1.000
_cell.length_b   1.000
_cell.length_c   1.000
_cell.angle_alpha   90.00
_cell.angle_beta   90.00
_cell.angle_gamma   90.00
#
_symmetry.space_group_name_H-M   'P 1'
#
loop_
_entity.id
_entity.type
_entity.pdbx_description
1 polymer ?
#
loop_
_entity_poly.entity_id
_entity_poly.type
_entity_poly.pdbx_seq_one_letter_code
_entity_poly.pdbx_strand_id
1 'polypeptide(L)'
;MKPHWAKQEVYDYFDSFLEQSILSNNSFITEGSGIFSIENLNNCVSAFVDNPDTSARNFDEKSKDQFANASKETKEVFAHFIWLWGLSTSDMRSWGKQSAVIRFLGEEYNDLLSDVFVDGGIGSAGQRHKLNKPFEISYLLLLFRDVKINLLSNEINDIQSLKEYIESLCKELYYKNDDTELTTDKRLKKVSKEFLALHHIILHLCNPQKYEAIAAQKHKDAIINTFFSLLDKENTDGLWGDIDGSILLIREELKDYVGNEFSFYDKKIQDAWNFGEDKNDFVSIETLFEYKKAMIFYGPPGTSKTYSATRLAELIITKQYFRNKHNIKEYFENSDQIFEKQIHHLQLHSNYNYEDFIVGLHIEESKSIAKPGYLLNLIDKVREDDLPHILILDEINRTDISRLFGELFSALEYRNKKIKLSVGNFEIALPDNLYFIGTMNEIDFSLERVDFALRRRFLWQFKGFDRNILWQIINEKRNSLKIGINNTEIVTFINKCEQLNNEISKIPELGENYQIGHTFFAEIVDIFNSFKNIHSGRRYFLNQPVNILWEVSIKPILQAFLGNMDADSKNQKINQLQKVFIND
;
A
#
# COMPACT_ATOMS: atom_id res chain seq x y z
N MET A 1 18.39 9.01 -9.50
CA MET A 1 17.10 8.82 -8.80
C MET A 1 16.37 7.59 -9.35
N LYS A 2 17.11 6.49 -9.54
CA LYS A 2 16.63 5.28 -10.21
C LYS A 2 16.41 4.20 -9.14
N PRO A 3 15.20 3.64 -9.00
CA PRO A 3 14.98 2.54 -8.09
C PRO A 3 15.85 1.34 -8.45
N HIS A 4 16.33 0.58 -7.46
CA HIS A 4 17.23 -0.56 -7.70
C HIS A 4 16.63 -1.64 -8.63
N TRP A 5 15.31 -1.71 -8.74
CA TRP A 5 14.61 -2.64 -9.64
C TRP A 5 14.41 -2.11 -11.07
N ALA A 6 14.53 -0.79 -11.28
CA ALA A 6 14.34 -0.22 -12.61
C ALA A 6 15.55 -0.57 -13.46
N LYS A 7 15.32 -1.23 -14.59
CA LYS A 7 16.38 -1.64 -15.53
C LYS A 7 16.82 -0.47 -16.41
N GLN A 8 18.05 -0.48 -16.92
CA GLN A 8 18.55 0.60 -17.80
C GLN A 8 17.82 0.59 -19.14
N GLU A 9 17.51 -0.60 -19.61
CA GLU A 9 16.76 -0.91 -20.83
C GLU A 9 15.40 -0.19 -20.88
N VAL A 10 14.79 0.13 -19.73
CA VAL A 10 13.53 0.91 -19.70
C VAL A 10 13.73 2.30 -20.30
N TYR A 11 14.83 2.97 -19.96
CA TYR A 11 15.15 4.31 -20.45
C TYR A 11 15.64 4.23 -21.90
N ASP A 12 16.49 3.26 -22.21
CA ASP A 12 17.03 3.08 -23.55
C ASP A 12 15.90 2.78 -24.57
N TYR A 13 14.90 1.98 -24.18
CA TYR A 13 13.73 1.70 -25.01
C TYR A 13 12.79 2.90 -25.14
N PHE A 14 12.63 3.70 -24.09
CA PHE A 14 11.86 4.95 -24.20
C PHE A 14 12.53 5.92 -25.19
N ASP A 15 13.84 6.07 -25.12
CA ASP A 15 14.62 6.94 -26.02
C ASP A 15 14.54 6.43 -27.46
N SER A 16 14.65 5.12 -27.64
CA SER A 16 14.51 4.48 -28.95
C SER A 16 13.11 4.65 -29.53
N PHE A 17 12.06 4.59 -28.71
CA PHE A 17 10.69 4.90 -29.13
C PHE A 17 10.55 6.37 -29.58
N LEU A 18 11.10 7.32 -28.83
CA LEU A 18 11.10 8.73 -29.22
C LEU A 18 11.82 8.94 -30.56
N GLU A 19 12.98 8.33 -30.74
CA GLU A 19 13.78 8.47 -31.96
C GLU A 19 13.12 7.81 -33.17
N GLN A 20 12.71 6.54 -33.05
CA GLN A 20 12.20 5.76 -34.18
C GLN A 20 10.76 6.17 -34.52
N SER A 21 9.88 6.30 -33.53
CA SER A 21 8.47 6.57 -33.76
C SER A 21 8.15 8.06 -33.82
N ILE A 22 8.59 8.84 -32.83
CA ILE A 22 8.23 10.25 -32.75
C ILE A 22 9.04 11.12 -33.71
N LEU A 23 10.35 10.89 -33.88
CA LEU A 23 11.14 11.66 -34.84
C LEU A 23 11.11 11.05 -36.25
N SER A 24 11.25 9.73 -36.38
CA SER A 24 11.47 9.06 -37.68
C SER A 24 10.23 8.44 -38.34
N ASN A 25 9.05 8.48 -37.70
CA ASN A 25 7.78 7.89 -38.16
C ASN A 25 7.77 6.35 -38.28
N ASN A 26 8.77 5.64 -37.79
CA ASN A 26 8.82 4.17 -37.86
C ASN A 26 8.16 3.52 -36.64
N SER A 27 7.82 2.25 -36.77
CA SER A 27 7.43 1.42 -35.65
C SER A 27 8.66 1.10 -34.79
N PHE A 28 8.50 1.16 -33.48
CA PHE A 28 9.49 0.66 -32.52
C PHE A 28 9.20 -0.78 -32.08
N ILE A 29 7.94 -1.23 -32.19
CA ILE A 29 7.52 -2.58 -31.74
C ILE A 29 7.36 -3.59 -32.88
N THR A 30 7.42 -3.15 -34.14
CA THR A 30 7.37 -3.97 -35.37
C THR A 30 8.37 -3.41 -36.39
N GLU A 31 8.52 -4.06 -37.55
CA GLU A 31 9.34 -3.57 -38.67
C GLU A 31 8.63 -2.53 -39.56
N GLY A 32 7.44 -2.04 -39.17
CA GLY A 32 6.66 -1.09 -39.98
C GLY A 32 7.37 0.26 -40.14
N SER A 33 7.52 0.76 -41.37
CA SER A 33 8.15 2.06 -41.64
C SER A 33 7.10 3.12 -42.03
N GLY A 34 7.27 4.35 -41.56
CA GLY A 34 6.38 5.48 -41.90
C GLY A 34 4.98 5.42 -41.27
N ILE A 35 4.73 4.45 -40.38
CA ILE A 35 3.40 4.23 -39.79
C ILE A 35 3.03 5.27 -38.73
N PHE A 36 4.01 5.89 -38.05
CA PHE A 36 3.77 6.79 -36.91
C PHE A 36 3.45 8.23 -37.37
N SER A 37 2.59 8.34 -38.38
CA SER A 37 2.13 9.60 -38.98
C SER A 37 1.05 10.28 -38.14
N ILE A 38 0.88 11.60 -38.33
CA ILE A 38 -0.21 12.36 -37.71
C ILE A 38 -1.57 11.80 -38.12
N GLU A 39 -1.72 11.30 -39.34
CA GLU A 39 -2.94 10.67 -39.83
C GLU A 39 -3.29 9.42 -39.02
N ASN A 40 -2.35 8.49 -38.84
CA ASN A 40 -2.60 7.27 -38.07
C ASN A 40 -2.85 7.57 -36.58
N LEU A 41 -2.16 8.57 -36.02
CA LEU A 41 -2.44 9.04 -34.66
C LEU A 41 -3.86 9.63 -34.52
N ASN A 42 -4.31 10.41 -35.51
CA ASN A 42 -5.68 10.92 -35.55
C ASN A 42 -6.71 9.79 -35.70
N ASN A 43 -6.42 8.77 -36.51
CA ASN A 43 -7.26 7.58 -36.63
C ASN A 43 -7.37 6.82 -35.31
N CYS A 44 -6.26 6.68 -34.57
CA CYS A 44 -6.27 6.11 -33.22
C CYS A 44 -7.15 6.93 -32.26
N VAL A 45 -7.04 8.25 -32.28
CA VAL A 45 -7.86 9.13 -31.43
C VAL A 45 -9.34 9.00 -31.78
N SER A 46 -9.67 9.00 -33.07
CA SER A 46 -11.04 8.80 -33.54
C SER A 46 -11.61 7.46 -33.07
N ALA A 47 -10.86 6.37 -33.21
CA ALA A 47 -11.30 5.03 -32.83
C ALA A 47 -11.46 4.87 -31.31
N PHE A 48 -10.50 5.38 -30.52
CA PHE A 48 -10.40 5.06 -29.10
C PHE A 48 -10.97 6.13 -28.16
N VAL A 49 -10.65 7.40 -28.43
CA VAL A 49 -10.94 8.54 -27.55
C VAL A 49 -12.29 9.17 -27.90
N ASP A 50 -12.54 9.40 -29.19
CA ASP A 50 -13.77 10.06 -29.64
C ASP A 50 -14.97 9.09 -29.68
N ASN A 51 -14.72 7.79 -29.80
CA ASN A 51 -15.74 6.73 -29.79
C ASN A 51 -15.48 5.69 -28.67
N PRO A 52 -15.56 6.08 -27.39
CA PRO A 52 -15.26 5.18 -26.28
C PRO A 52 -16.33 4.09 -26.12
N ASP A 53 -15.91 2.84 -25.91
CA ASP A 53 -16.81 1.77 -25.49
C ASP A 53 -17.04 1.81 -23.97
N THR A 54 -18.24 2.26 -23.57
CA THR A 54 -18.66 2.40 -22.16
C THR A 54 -19.34 1.15 -21.59
N SER A 55 -19.33 0.02 -22.30
CA SER A 55 -19.90 -1.24 -21.80
C SER A 55 -19.13 -1.79 -20.59
N ALA A 56 -19.63 -2.85 -19.95
CA ALA A 56 -18.94 -3.49 -18.82
C ALA A 56 -17.82 -4.48 -19.24
N ARG A 57 -17.54 -4.61 -20.55
CA ARG A 57 -16.54 -5.55 -21.09
C ARG A 57 -15.12 -5.20 -20.66
N ASN A 58 -14.23 -6.18 -20.72
CA ASN A 58 -12.83 -5.96 -20.40
C ASN A 58 -12.14 -5.06 -21.46
N PHE A 59 -11.01 -4.45 -21.10
CA PHE A 59 -10.28 -3.51 -21.97
C PHE A 59 -9.91 -4.12 -23.33
N ASP A 60 -9.45 -5.37 -23.34
CA ASP A 60 -8.88 -5.99 -24.53
C ASP A 60 -9.98 -6.27 -25.57
N GLU A 61 -11.19 -6.68 -25.14
CA GLU A 61 -12.37 -6.82 -26.00
C GLU A 61 -12.82 -5.48 -26.59
N LYS A 62 -12.92 -4.45 -25.74
CA LYS A 62 -13.38 -3.12 -26.15
C LYS A 62 -12.46 -2.51 -27.20
N SER A 63 -11.15 -2.52 -26.92
CA SER A 63 -10.16 -1.93 -27.82
C SER A 63 -10.14 -2.66 -29.17
N LYS A 64 -10.29 -3.98 -29.22
CA LYS A 64 -10.42 -4.70 -30.49
C LYS A 64 -11.60 -4.23 -31.33
N ASP A 65 -12.78 -4.10 -30.72
CA ASP A 65 -14.00 -3.71 -31.43
C ASP A 65 -13.91 -2.26 -31.92
N GLN A 66 -13.38 -1.36 -31.08
CA GLN A 66 -13.16 0.04 -31.45
C GLN A 66 -12.24 0.18 -32.68
N PHE A 67 -11.29 -0.73 -32.84
CA PHE A 67 -10.35 -0.74 -33.97
C PHE A 67 -10.71 -1.76 -35.06
N ALA A 68 -11.89 -2.38 -35.04
CA ALA A 68 -12.24 -3.46 -35.99
C ALA A 68 -12.05 -3.05 -37.45
N ASN A 69 -12.45 -1.82 -37.79
CA ASN A 69 -12.37 -1.23 -39.14
C ASN A 69 -11.10 -0.39 -39.38
N ALA A 70 -10.18 -0.33 -38.42
CA ALA A 70 -8.94 0.44 -38.56
C ALA A 70 -7.91 -0.30 -39.43
N SER A 71 -7.05 0.46 -40.11
CA SER A 71 -5.95 -0.10 -40.91
C SER A 71 -4.95 -0.88 -40.03
N LYS A 72 -4.13 -1.71 -40.67
CA LYS A 72 -3.08 -2.47 -39.97
C LYS A 72 -2.11 -1.51 -39.26
N GLU A 73 -1.68 -0.46 -39.96
CA GLU A 73 -0.76 0.56 -39.47
C GLU A 73 -1.36 1.34 -38.29
N THR A 74 -2.65 1.66 -38.35
CA THR A 74 -3.36 2.33 -37.25
C THR A 74 -3.38 1.44 -36.00
N LYS A 75 -3.64 0.14 -36.15
CA LYS A 75 -3.59 -0.82 -35.03
C LYS A 75 -2.16 -0.92 -34.46
N GLU A 76 -1.14 -1.00 -35.31
CA GLU A 76 0.26 -1.02 -34.87
C GLU A 76 0.63 0.25 -34.09
N VAL A 77 0.22 1.44 -34.55
CA VAL A 77 0.43 2.70 -33.82
C VAL A 77 -0.26 2.67 -32.44
N PHE A 78 -1.52 2.24 -32.36
CA PHE A 78 -2.21 2.14 -31.07
C PHE A 78 -1.52 1.16 -30.09
N ALA A 79 -0.99 0.06 -30.61
CA ALA A 79 -0.30 -0.94 -29.82
C ALA A 79 0.97 -0.41 -29.14
N HIS A 80 1.62 0.63 -29.67
CA HIS A 80 2.73 1.30 -29.00
C HIS A 80 2.31 1.95 -27.68
N PHE A 81 1.07 2.44 -27.57
CA PHE A 81 0.58 3.03 -26.32
C PHE A 81 0.21 1.97 -25.28
N ILE A 82 -0.21 0.77 -25.71
CA ILE A 82 -0.33 -0.41 -24.82
C ILE A 82 1.07 -0.83 -24.34
N TRP A 83 2.05 -0.87 -25.24
CA TRP A 83 3.45 -1.16 -24.90
C TRP A 83 4.00 -0.14 -23.90
N LEU A 84 3.83 1.17 -24.15
CA LEU A 84 4.36 2.24 -23.30
C LEU A 84 3.66 2.26 -21.92
N TRP A 85 2.36 1.99 -21.87
CA TRP A 85 1.66 1.74 -20.60
C TRP A 85 2.30 0.57 -19.85
N GLY A 86 2.53 -0.57 -20.51
CA GLY A 86 3.17 -1.74 -19.92
C GLY A 86 4.64 -1.51 -19.51
N LEU A 87 5.39 -0.70 -20.27
CA LEU A 87 6.80 -0.37 -20.00
C LEU A 87 6.98 0.19 -18.59
N SER A 88 6.05 1.03 -18.14
CA SER A 88 6.08 1.68 -16.82
C SER A 88 5.99 0.73 -15.63
N THR A 89 5.37 -0.44 -15.82
CA THR A 89 4.93 -1.33 -14.74
C THR A 89 6.05 -2.25 -14.24
N SER A 90 6.36 -2.19 -12.93
CA SER A 90 7.42 -2.99 -12.32
C SER A 90 7.01 -4.41 -11.91
N ASP A 91 5.71 -4.67 -11.80
CA ASP A 91 5.13 -5.96 -11.46
C ASP A 91 4.81 -6.83 -12.69
N MET A 92 5.04 -6.32 -13.90
CA MET A 92 4.81 -7.03 -15.16
C MET A 92 6.13 -7.54 -15.76
N ARG A 93 6.17 -8.83 -16.10
CA ARG A 93 7.30 -9.44 -16.83
C ARG A 93 7.22 -9.12 -18.32
N SER A 94 8.35 -9.26 -19.03
CA SER A 94 8.49 -9.04 -20.47
C SER A 94 7.40 -9.75 -21.27
N TRP A 95 7.23 -11.05 -21.06
CA TRP A 95 6.21 -11.86 -21.73
C TRP A 95 4.78 -11.37 -21.44
N GLY A 96 4.53 -10.83 -20.25
CA GLY A 96 3.22 -10.30 -19.87
C GLY A 96 2.90 -9.03 -20.65
N LYS A 97 3.89 -8.15 -20.79
CA LYS A 97 3.81 -6.92 -21.59
C LYS A 97 3.61 -7.24 -23.07
N GLN A 98 4.39 -8.19 -23.60
CA GLN A 98 4.24 -8.70 -24.96
C GLN A 98 2.83 -9.28 -25.17
N SER A 99 2.36 -10.09 -24.23
CA SER A 99 1.01 -10.68 -24.27
C SER A 99 -0.08 -9.60 -24.26
N ALA A 100 0.11 -8.46 -23.60
CA ALA A 100 -0.87 -7.38 -23.63
C ALA A 100 -0.98 -6.72 -25.02
N VAL A 101 0.15 -6.60 -25.72
CA VAL A 101 0.20 -6.10 -27.10
C VAL A 101 -0.42 -7.13 -28.06
N ILE A 102 -0.02 -8.41 -27.97
CA ILE A 102 -0.57 -9.51 -28.79
C ILE A 102 -2.07 -9.66 -28.56
N ARG A 103 -2.54 -9.57 -27.32
CA ARG A 103 -3.97 -9.64 -27.02
C ARG A 103 -4.77 -8.57 -27.73
N PHE A 104 -4.19 -7.43 -28.11
CA PHE A 104 -4.83 -6.41 -28.93
C PHE A 104 -4.62 -6.66 -30.44
N LEU A 105 -3.37 -6.84 -30.87
CA LEU A 105 -3.00 -6.94 -32.29
C LEU A 105 -3.45 -8.24 -32.97
N GLY A 106 -3.52 -9.35 -32.22
CA GLY A 106 -3.78 -10.69 -32.76
C GLY A 106 -2.56 -11.60 -32.65
N GLU A 107 -2.79 -12.93 -32.64
CA GLU A 107 -1.75 -13.95 -32.50
C GLU A 107 -0.78 -13.98 -33.68
N GLU A 108 -1.19 -13.47 -34.84
CA GLU A 108 -0.35 -13.33 -36.02
C GLU A 108 0.86 -12.40 -35.82
N TYR A 109 0.86 -11.59 -34.76
CA TYR A 109 1.99 -10.72 -34.41
C TYR A 109 3.02 -11.36 -33.50
N ASN A 110 2.84 -12.61 -33.04
CA ASN A 110 3.78 -13.27 -32.13
C ASN A 110 5.23 -13.23 -32.64
N ASP A 111 5.43 -13.48 -33.93
CA ASP A 111 6.75 -13.51 -34.57
C ASP A 111 7.11 -12.19 -35.26
N LEU A 112 6.22 -11.18 -35.24
CA LEU A 112 6.41 -9.88 -35.88
C LEU A 112 6.83 -8.77 -34.90
N LEU A 113 6.73 -9.05 -33.59
CA LEU A 113 7.11 -8.08 -32.57
C LEU A 113 8.63 -8.06 -32.37
N SER A 114 9.18 -6.85 -32.27
CA SER A 114 10.58 -6.62 -31.92
C SER A 114 10.84 -6.99 -30.44
N ASP A 115 12.10 -7.32 -30.12
CA ASP A 115 12.52 -7.66 -28.75
C ASP A 115 12.72 -6.41 -27.86
N VAL A 116 11.61 -5.69 -27.63
CA VAL A 116 11.58 -4.40 -26.91
C VAL A 116 10.74 -4.48 -25.62
N PHE A 117 10.65 -5.68 -25.04
CA PHE A 117 9.85 -5.95 -23.84
C PHE A 117 10.74 -6.26 -22.64
N VAL A 118 10.84 -5.31 -21.72
CA VAL A 118 11.67 -5.43 -20.52
C VAL A 118 10.92 -6.04 -19.34
N ASP A 119 11.59 -6.91 -18.59
CA ASP A 119 11.12 -7.39 -17.27
C ASP A 119 11.17 -6.27 -16.23
N GLY A 120 10.05 -6.05 -15.54
CA GLY A 120 9.95 -4.96 -14.56
C GLY A 120 9.83 -3.59 -15.23
N GLY A 121 10.01 -2.51 -14.50
CA GLY A 121 9.65 -1.17 -14.95
C GLY A 121 10.03 -0.13 -13.90
N ILE A 122 9.50 1.09 -14.03
CA ILE A 122 9.86 2.20 -13.14
C ILE A 122 8.97 2.22 -11.90
N GLY A 123 7.65 2.14 -12.07
CA GLY A 123 6.67 2.27 -10.99
C GLY A 123 5.91 0.98 -10.74
N SER A 124 5.53 0.73 -9.47
CA SER A 124 4.59 -0.34 -9.15
C SER A 124 3.20 0.02 -9.67
N ALA A 125 2.64 -0.81 -10.56
CA ALA A 125 1.27 -0.62 -11.03
C ALA A 125 0.27 -0.96 -9.92
N GLY A 126 -0.12 0.04 -9.14
CA GLY A 126 -1.23 -0.09 -8.20
C GLY A 126 -2.53 -0.46 -8.91
N GLN A 127 -3.54 -0.93 -8.15
CA GLN A 127 -4.85 -1.31 -8.71
C GLN A 127 -5.47 -0.18 -9.54
N ARG A 128 -5.33 1.08 -9.09
CA ARG A 128 -5.82 2.24 -9.82
C ARG A 128 -5.22 2.38 -11.22
N HIS A 129 -3.92 2.14 -11.40
CA HIS A 129 -3.26 2.22 -12.71
C HIS A 129 -3.80 1.16 -13.69
N LYS A 130 -4.12 -0.03 -13.18
CA LYS A 130 -4.74 -1.11 -13.97
C LYS A 130 -6.20 -0.82 -14.30
N LEU A 131 -6.96 -0.31 -13.33
CA LEU A 131 -8.37 0.07 -13.51
C LEU A 131 -8.52 1.27 -14.45
N ASN A 132 -7.61 2.23 -14.37
CA ASN A 132 -7.60 3.42 -15.22
C ASN A 132 -6.86 3.21 -16.55
N LYS A 133 -6.51 1.96 -16.92
CA LYS A 133 -5.82 1.63 -18.17
C LYS A 133 -6.38 2.37 -19.40
N PRO A 134 -7.71 2.48 -19.64
CA PRO A 134 -8.23 3.28 -20.74
C PRO A 134 -7.79 4.74 -20.71
N PHE A 135 -7.92 5.41 -19.56
CA PHE A 135 -7.58 6.83 -19.40
C PHE A 135 -6.07 7.09 -19.52
N GLU A 136 -5.27 6.19 -18.94
CA GLU A 136 -3.80 6.22 -19.03
C GLU A 136 -3.34 6.14 -20.50
N ILE A 137 -3.92 5.22 -21.29
CA ILE A 137 -3.61 5.08 -22.72
C ILE A 137 -4.15 6.27 -23.53
N SER A 138 -5.35 6.77 -23.21
CA SER A 138 -5.88 7.99 -23.86
C SER A 138 -4.96 9.19 -23.64
N TYR A 139 -4.41 9.36 -22.43
CA TYR A 139 -3.45 10.41 -22.12
C TYR A 139 -2.18 10.27 -22.96
N LEU A 140 -1.55 9.08 -23.00
CA LEU A 140 -0.36 8.86 -23.82
C LEU A 140 -0.62 9.16 -25.30
N LEU A 141 -1.72 8.64 -25.85
CA LEU A 141 -2.07 8.83 -27.25
C LEU A 141 -2.27 10.32 -27.59
N LEU A 142 -3.01 11.05 -26.75
CA LEU A 142 -3.25 12.47 -26.95
C LEU A 142 -1.97 13.31 -26.76
N LEU A 143 -1.15 12.97 -25.75
CA LEU A 143 0.13 13.63 -25.49
C LEU A 143 1.08 13.47 -26.69
N PHE A 144 1.32 12.24 -27.14
CA PHE A 144 2.25 12.01 -28.24
C PHE A 144 1.72 12.45 -29.60
N ARG A 145 0.40 12.50 -29.80
CA ARG A 145 -0.20 13.17 -30.96
C ARG A 145 0.08 14.68 -30.94
N ASP A 146 -0.12 15.34 -29.80
CA ASP A 146 0.14 16.77 -29.66
C ASP A 146 1.62 17.09 -29.86
N VAL A 147 2.51 16.30 -29.24
CA VAL A 147 3.97 16.38 -29.46
C VAL A 147 4.30 16.24 -30.94
N LYS A 148 3.75 15.24 -31.63
CA LYS A 148 4.00 14.99 -33.06
C LYS A 148 3.58 16.17 -33.95
N ILE A 149 2.42 16.76 -33.67
CA ILE A 149 1.90 17.93 -34.42
C ILE A 149 2.84 19.13 -34.28
N ASN A 150 3.43 19.29 -33.09
CA ASN A 150 4.20 20.47 -32.72
C ASN A 150 5.73 20.33 -32.95
N LEU A 151 6.22 19.20 -33.50
CA LEU A 151 7.67 19.01 -33.73
C LEU A 151 8.27 20.08 -34.65
N LEU A 152 7.64 20.28 -35.82
CA LEU A 152 8.15 21.17 -36.85
C LEU A 152 8.10 22.64 -36.42
N SER A 153 7.01 23.07 -35.80
CA SER A 153 6.83 24.45 -35.35
C SER A 153 7.79 24.84 -34.22
N ASN A 154 8.28 23.87 -33.46
CA ASN A 154 9.23 24.08 -32.37
C ASN A 154 10.68 23.67 -32.74
N GLU A 155 10.95 23.40 -34.02
CA GLU A 155 12.28 23.02 -34.54
C GLU A 155 12.92 21.79 -33.86
N ILE A 156 12.10 20.90 -33.30
CA ILE A 156 12.54 19.73 -32.53
C ILE A 156 13.00 18.62 -33.49
N ASN A 157 14.29 18.29 -33.46
CA ASN A 157 14.90 17.30 -34.35
C ASN A 157 15.82 16.27 -33.66
N ASP A 158 16.05 16.41 -32.36
CA ASP A 158 16.86 15.51 -31.56
C ASP A 158 16.11 15.07 -30.28
N ILE A 159 16.60 14.00 -29.65
CA ILE A 159 15.97 13.38 -28.48
C ILE A 159 15.97 14.33 -27.27
N GLN A 160 17.03 15.12 -27.08
CA GLN A 160 17.16 15.99 -25.91
C GLN A 160 16.12 17.11 -25.97
N SER A 161 16.05 17.83 -27.09
CA SER A 161 15.04 18.88 -27.32
C SER A 161 13.61 18.32 -27.24
N LEU A 162 13.39 17.10 -27.72
CA LEU A 162 12.10 16.42 -27.63
C LEU A 162 11.71 16.10 -26.18
N LYS A 163 12.62 15.58 -25.37
CA LYS A 163 12.38 15.32 -23.95
C LYS A 163 12.09 16.61 -23.17
N GLU A 164 12.81 17.68 -23.45
CA GLU A 164 12.58 18.99 -22.83
C GLU A 164 11.19 19.54 -23.16
N TYR A 165 10.75 19.39 -24.42
CA TYR A 165 9.41 19.77 -24.82
C TYR A 165 8.33 18.93 -24.12
N ILE A 166 8.49 17.61 -24.09
CA ILE A 166 7.56 16.71 -23.39
C ILE A 166 7.52 17.03 -21.88
N GLU A 167 8.66 17.29 -21.26
CA GLU A 167 8.76 17.70 -19.85
C GLU A 167 7.94 18.97 -19.61
N SER A 168 8.15 20.00 -20.43
CA SER A 168 7.46 21.28 -20.30
C SER A 168 5.94 21.13 -20.48
N LEU A 169 5.52 20.40 -21.51
CA LEU A 169 4.10 20.15 -21.80
C LEU A 169 3.43 19.40 -20.66
N CYS A 170 4.04 18.32 -20.16
CA CYS A 170 3.55 17.61 -18.99
C CYS A 170 3.44 18.57 -17.79
N LYS A 171 4.50 19.30 -17.45
CA LYS A 171 4.47 20.22 -16.29
C LYS A 171 3.35 21.24 -16.39
N GLU A 172 3.13 21.85 -17.56
CA GLU A 172 2.05 22.80 -17.75
C GLU A 172 0.67 22.14 -17.69
N LEU A 173 0.47 20.96 -18.28
CA LEU A 173 -0.79 20.21 -18.20
C LEU A 173 -1.16 19.85 -16.77
N TYR A 174 -0.19 19.67 -15.88
CA TYR A 174 -0.43 19.34 -14.47
C TYR A 174 -0.70 20.58 -13.61
N TYR A 175 0.17 21.60 -13.69
CA TYR A 175 0.10 22.75 -12.77
C TYR A 175 -0.75 23.91 -13.28
N LYS A 176 -0.89 24.07 -14.60
CA LYS A 176 -1.59 25.20 -15.24
C LYS A 176 -2.78 24.78 -16.08
N ASN A 177 -2.82 23.53 -16.54
CA ASN A 177 -3.85 22.89 -17.36
C ASN A 177 -4.72 23.81 -18.23
N ASP A 178 -5.81 24.38 -17.70
CA ASP A 178 -6.70 25.25 -18.47
C ASP A 178 -5.97 26.50 -19.02
N ASP A 179 -4.97 26.99 -18.30
CA ASP A 179 -4.19 28.20 -18.59
C ASP A 179 -2.95 27.96 -19.47
N THR A 180 -2.61 26.70 -19.82
CA THR A 180 -1.45 26.44 -20.70
C THR A 180 -1.70 26.92 -22.13
N GLU A 181 -0.72 27.60 -22.70
CA GLU A 181 -0.68 28.00 -24.12
C GLU A 181 0.11 27.00 -24.99
N LEU A 182 0.77 25.99 -24.38
CA LEU A 182 1.58 24.99 -25.09
C LEU A 182 0.74 24.03 -25.94
N THR A 183 -0.52 23.81 -25.57
CA THR A 183 -1.45 23.01 -26.37
C THR A 183 -2.84 23.62 -26.40
N THR A 184 -3.47 23.58 -27.57
CA THR A 184 -4.88 23.95 -27.75
C THR A 184 -5.82 22.74 -27.72
N ASP A 185 -5.31 21.51 -27.55
CA ASP A 185 -6.14 20.31 -27.58
C ASP A 185 -6.94 20.14 -26.28
N LYS A 186 -8.23 20.47 -26.37
CA LYS A 186 -9.18 20.38 -25.25
C LYS A 186 -9.32 18.95 -24.71
N ARG A 187 -9.11 17.91 -25.53
CA ARG A 187 -9.18 16.50 -25.09
C ARG A 187 -7.98 16.18 -24.21
N LEU A 188 -6.78 16.63 -24.62
CA LEU A 188 -5.56 16.46 -23.83
C LEU A 188 -5.66 17.20 -22.49
N LYS A 189 -6.10 18.46 -22.50
CA LYS A 189 -6.36 19.23 -21.26
C LYS A 189 -7.33 18.49 -20.33
N LYS A 190 -8.45 18.01 -20.89
CA LYS A 190 -9.49 17.28 -20.13
C LYS A 190 -8.95 16.00 -19.50
N VAL A 191 -8.29 15.13 -20.26
CA VAL A 191 -7.78 13.85 -19.73
C VAL A 191 -6.65 14.07 -18.71
N SER A 192 -5.87 15.14 -18.87
CA SER A 192 -4.78 15.49 -17.94
C SER A 192 -5.27 15.99 -16.58
N LYS A 193 -6.57 16.31 -16.44
CA LYS A 193 -7.18 16.61 -15.12
C LYS A 193 -7.36 15.35 -14.28
N GLU A 194 -7.39 14.18 -14.92
CA GLU A 194 -7.43 12.92 -14.21
C GLU A 194 -6.07 12.67 -13.54
N PHE A 195 -6.06 12.26 -12.27
CA PHE A 195 -4.84 11.89 -11.57
C PHE A 195 -4.28 10.58 -12.14
N LEU A 196 -3.44 10.69 -13.18
CA LEU A 196 -2.87 9.59 -13.94
C LEU A 196 -1.43 9.29 -13.53
N ALA A 197 -1.10 8.02 -13.37
CA ALA A 197 0.24 7.59 -12.96
C ALA A 197 1.28 7.86 -14.06
N LEU A 198 0.89 7.70 -15.33
CA LEU A 198 1.81 7.90 -16.45
C LEU A 198 2.27 9.35 -16.58
N HIS A 199 1.49 10.31 -16.08
CA HIS A 199 1.92 11.70 -16.03
C HIS A 199 3.29 11.85 -15.33
N HIS A 200 3.41 11.30 -14.12
CA HIS A 200 4.65 11.36 -13.34
C HIS A 200 5.75 10.44 -13.90
N ILE A 201 5.38 9.29 -14.49
CA ILE A 201 6.35 8.39 -15.12
C ILE A 201 6.99 9.01 -16.35
N ILE A 202 6.22 9.70 -17.20
CA ILE A 202 6.75 10.37 -18.39
C ILE A 202 7.70 11.51 -18.00
N LEU A 203 7.37 12.31 -16.97
CA LEU A 203 8.29 13.31 -16.43
C LEU A 203 9.62 12.68 -15.99
N HIS A 204 9.57 11.58 -15.24
CA HIS A 204 10.76 10.85 -14.83
C HIS A 204 11.56 10.29 -16.01
N LEU A 205 10.90 9.69 -17.01
CA LEU A 205 11.57 9.16 -18.20
C LEU A 205 12.26 10.26 -19.03
N CYS A 206 11.65 11.46 -19.10
CA CYS A 206 12.24 12.59 -19.80
C CYS A 206 13.41 13.20 -19.03
N ASN A 207 13.32 13.28 -17.69
CA ASN A 207 14.36 13.88 -16.87
C ASN A 207 14.54 13.16 -15.50
N PRO A 208 15.25 12.01 -15.49
CA PRO A 208 15.44 11.19 -14.28
C PRO A 208 16.29 11.85 -13.18
N GLN A 209 16.89 13.01 -13.44
CA GLN A 209 17.70 13.76 -12.49
C GLN A 209 16.89 14.84 -11.75
N LYS A 210 15.65 15.10 -12.17
CA LYS A 210 14.80 16.13 -11.60
C LYS A 210 13.53 15.54 -10.99
N TYR A 211 12.98 14.49 -11.58
CA TYR A 211 11.76 13.85 -11.12
C TYR A 211 12.09 12.47 -10.57
N GLU A 212 11.49 12.14 -9.42
CA GLU A 212 11.60 10.80 -8.84
C GLU A 212 10.75 9.79 -9.61
N ALA A 213 11.17 8.52 -9.56
CA ALA A 213 10.44 7.37 -10.09
C ALA A 213 9.18 7.02 -9.24
N ILE A 214 8.32 8.01 -8.97
CA ILE A 214 7.14 7.90 -8.12
C ILE A 214 5.89 8.16 -8.96
N ALA A 215 5.18 7.07 -9.26
CA ALA A 215 3.93 7.10 -10.04
C ALA A 215 2.73 7.66 -9.27
N ALA A 216 2.67 7.47 -7.96
CA ALA A 216 1.50 7.78 -7.15
C ALA A 216 1.66 9.12 -6.43
N GLN A 217 0.74 10.06 -6.67
CA GLN A 217 0.73 11.35 -5.99
C GLN A 217 0.66 11.22 -4.47
N LYS A 218 -0.16 10.30 -3.94
CA LYS A 218 -0.22 10.04 -2.49
C LYS A 218 1.14 9.73 -1.84
N HIS A 219 2.05 9.08 -2.58
CA HIS A 219 3.39 8.79 -2.08
C HIS A 219 4.25 10.05 -2.07
N LYS A 220 4.12 10.89 -3.10
CA LYS A 220 4.74 12.22 -3.14
C LYS A 220 4.29 13.06 -1.94
N ASP A 221 2.99 13.08 -1.67
CA ASP A 221 2.41 13.82 -0.54
C ASP A 221 2.90 13.29 0.80
N ALA A 222 2.96 11.97 0.97
CA ALA A 222 3.48 11.34 2.19
C ALA A 222 4.97 11.66 2.43
N ILE A 223 5.80 11.65 1.39
CA ILE A 223 7.21 12.05 1.46
C ILE A 223 7.33 13.51 1.91
N ILE A 224 6.59 14.43 1.29
CA ILE A 224 6.61 15.85 1.69
C ILE A 224 6.16 16.01 3.14
N ASN A 225 5.04 15.41 3.54
CA ASN A 225 4.51 15.49 4.90
C ASN A 225 5.46 14.91 5.96
N THR A 226 6.31 13.95 5.58
CA THR A 226 7.28 13.31 6.48
C THR A 226 8.55 14.14 6.62
N PHE A 227 9.07 14.67 5.50
CA PHE A 227 10.43 15.22 5.43
C PHE A 227 10.48 16.75 5.26
N PHE A 228 9.35 17.47 5.34
CA PHE A 228 9.32 18.92 5.11
C PHE A 228 10.29 19.74 5.98
N SER A 229 10.60 19.25 7.19
CA SER A 229 11.52 19.92 8.12
C SER A 229 12.96 20.01 7.60
N LEU A 230 13.37 19.11 6.70
CA LEU A 230 14.66 19.20 6.01
C LEU A 230 14.80 20.51 5.23
N LEU A 231 13.67 21.08 4.79
CA LEU A 231 13.61 22.33 4.05
C LEU A 231 13.54 23.57 4.97
N ASP A 232 13.85 23.42 6.27
CA ASP A 232 13.75 24.47 7.28
C ASP A 232 12.35 25.11 7.38
N LYS A 233 11.33 24.28 7.18
CA LYS A 233 9.91 24.67 7.25
C LYS A 233 9.27 24.17 8.55
N GLU A 234 8.42 25.00 9.14
CA GLU A 234 7.62 24.62 10.32
C GLU A 234 6.42 23.72 9.96
N ASN A 235 5.94 23.80 8.72
CA ASN A 235 4.82 23.03 8.19
C ASN A 235 4.97 22.82 6.66
N THR A 236 3.95 22.28 5.99
CA THR A 236 4.01 22.02 4.53
C THR A 236 3.57 23.19 3.65
N ASP A 237 3.37 24.39 4.22
CA ASP A 237 2.89 25.54 3.47
C ASP A 237 3.88 25.98 2.37
N GLY A 238 3.33 26.10 1.16
CA GLY A 238 4.08 26.46 -0.04
C GLY A 238 4.80 25.30 -0.74
N LEU A 239 4.72 24.06 -0.25
CA LEU A 239 5.36 22.90 -0.88
C LEU A 239 4.51 22.22 -1.96
N TRP A 240 3.21 22.53 -2.00
CA TRP A 240 2.23 21.88 -2.89
C TRP A 240 2.15 22.49 -4.29
N GLY A 241 2.74 23.68 -4.51
CA GLY A 241 2.69 24.39 -5.80
C GLY A 241 3.63 23.81 -6.86
N ASP A 242 4.73 23.18 -6.44
CA ASP A 242 5.63 22.38 -7.27
C ASP A 242 6.07 21.16 -6.44
N ILE A 243 5.25 20.12 -6.47
CA ILE A 243 5.41 18.90 -5.65
C ILE A 243 6.75 18.24 -5.99
N ASP A 244 7.05 18.12 -7.28
CA ASP A 244 8.29 17.50 -7.76
C ASP A 244 9.53 18.35 -7.40
N GLY A 245 9.43 19.68 -7.49
CA GLY A 245 10.47 20.57 -6.99
C GLY A 245 10.74 20.42 -5.49
N SER A 246 9.68 20.32 -4.69
CA SER A 246 9.80 20.10 -3.23
C SER A 246 10.45 18.76 -2.91
N ILE A 247 10.08 17.69 -3.62
CA ILE A 247 10.69 16.36 -3.47
C ILE A 247 12.16 16.37 -3.87
N LEU A 248 12.53 17.08 -4.93
CA LEU A 248 13.92 17.23 -5.33
C LEU A 248 14.74 17.91 -4.22
N LEU A 249 14.23 18.99 -3.63
CA LEU A 249 14.90 19.64 -2.50
C LEU A 249 15.05 18.70 -1.30
N ILE A 250 13.98 17.96 -0.95
CA ILE A 250 14.03 16.94 0.11
C ILE A 250 15.09 15.89 -0.20
N ARG A 251 15.20 15.44 -1.46
CA ARG A 251 16.22 14.48 -1.87
C ARG A 251 17.62 15.02 -1.60
N GLU A 252 17.90 16.25 -2.04
CA GLU A 252 19.24 16.84 -1.91
C GLU A 252 19.66 16.89 -0.44
N GLU A 253 18.77 17.31 0.46
CA GLU A 253 19.04 17.32 1.90
C GLU A 253 19.16 15.91 2.48
N LEU A 254 18.32 14.96 2.05
CA LEU A 254 18.31 13.60 2.60
C LEU A 254 19.59 12.82 2.27
N LYS A 255 20.30 13.16 1.18
CA LYS A 255 21.58 12.52 0.80
C LYS A 255 22.63 12.55 1.91
N ASP A 256 22.66 13.62 2.70
CA ASP A 256 23.60 13.79 3.81
C ASP A 256 23.36 12.78 4.96
N TYR A 257 22.18 12.16 4.99
CA TYR A 257 21.76 11.24 6.05
C TYR A 257 21.76 9.77 5.59
N VAL A 258 21.41 9.51 4.33
CA VAL A 258 21.21 8.15 3.80
C VAL A 258 22.17 7.75 2.67
N GLY A 259 23.00 8.68 2.20
CA GLY A 259 23.93 8.50 1.09
C GLY A 259 23.41 9.01 -0.26
N ASN A 260 24.27 9.04 -1.27
CA ASN A 260 23.96 9.64 -2.57
C ASN A 260 23.06 8.78 -3.47
N GLU A 261 23.16 7.46 -3.35
CA GLU A 261 22.45 6.51 -4.18
C GLU A 261 21.33 5.85 -3.39
N PHE A 262 20.16 6.50 -3.38
CA PHE A 262 18.96 5.94 -2.77
C PHE A 262 17.72 6.16 -3.64
N SER A 263 16.73 5.31 -3.39
CA SER A 263 15.34 5.45 -3.78
C SER A 263 14.50 5.73 -2.54
N PHE A 264 13.47 6.57 -2.65
CA PHE A 264 12.48 6.72 -1.57
C PHE A 264 11.79 5.39 -1.23
N TYR A 265 11.81 4.41 -2.12
CA TYR A 265 11.28 3.08 -1.89
C TYR A 265 12.28 2.08 -1.33
N ASP A 266 13.53 2.47 -1.06
CA ASP A 266 14.43 1.59 -0.32
C ASP A 266 13.89 1.40 1.10
N LYS A 267 13.82 0.16 1.58
CA LYS A 267 13.09 -0.22 2.81
C LYS A 267 13.38 0.72 3.98
N LYS A 268 14.64 1.05 4.23
CA LYS A 268 15.08 1.98 5.29
C LYS A 268 14.40 3.36 5.24
N ILE A 269 14.18 3.90 4.05
CA ILE A 269 13.59 5.23 3.82
C ILE A 269 12.08 5.09 3.69
N GLN A 270 11.62 4.10 2.91
CA GLN A 270 10.21 3.79 2.75
C GLN A 270 9.53 3.60 4.09
N ASP A 271 10.20 2.91 5.02
CA ASP A 271 9.68 2.67 6.33
C ASP A 271 9.44 3.93 7.15
N ALA A 272 9.98 5.10 6.77
CA ALA A 272 9.78 6.38 7.45
C ALA A 272 8.62 7.23 6.90
N TRP A 273 8.17 6.99 5.65
CA TRP A 273 7.07 7.76 5.04
C TRP A 273 5.90 6.90 4.55
N ASN A 274 6.08 5.59 4.44
CA ASN A 274 5.07 4.65 3.95
C ASN A 274 5.00 3.39 4.82
N PHE A 275 4.05 3.40 5.75
CA PHE A 275 3.90 2.37 6.76
C PHE A 275 2.84 1.32 6.42
N GLY A 276 2.33 1.31 5.17
CA GLY A 276 1.52 0.20 4.65
C GLY A 276 0.02 0.31 4.89
N GLU A 277 -0.57 1.48 4.63
CA GLU A 277 -2.03 1.61 4.58
C GLU A 277 -2.51 2.02 3.20
N ASP A 278 -3.39 1.19 2.65
CA ASP A 278 -4.12 1.46 1.41
C ASP A 278 -5.55 0.96 1.59
N LYS A 279 -6.47 1.86 1.95
CA LYS A 279 -7.88 1.81 1.54
C LYS A 279 -8.39 3.22 1.30
N ASN A 280 -9.34 3.30 0.37
CA ASN A 280 -10.04 4.49 -0.11
C ASN A 280 -10.83 5.20 0.99
N ASP A 281 -10.16 5.79 1.97
CA ASP A 281 -10.79 6.63 2.98
C ASP A 281 -10.50 8.10 2.67
N PHE A 282 -11.54 8.94 2.68
CA PHE A 282 -11.41 10.39 2.49
C PHE A 282 -10.48 11.04 3.54
N VAL A 283 -10.31 10.37 4.70
CA VAL A 283 -9.43 10.78 5.79
C VAL A 283 -8.57 9.59 6.16
N SER A 284 -7.26 9.80 6.21
CA SER A 284 -6.31 8.76 6.57
C SER A 284 -6.49 8.35 8.03
N ILE A 285 -6.31 7.06 8.34
CA ILE A 285 -6.45 6.53 9.70
C ILE A 285 -5.45 7.15 10.68
N GLU A 286 -4.27 7.56 10.20
CA GLU A 286 -3.31 8.35 10.96
C GLU A 286 -3.92 9.67 11.41
N THR A 287 -4.57 10.39 10.48
CA THR A 287 -5.22 11.66 10.77
C THR A 287 -6.35 11.48 11.79
N LEU A 288 -7.14 10.41 11.63
CA LEU A 288 -8.18 10.06 12.60
C LEU A 288 -7.57 9.76 13.98
N PHE A 289 -6.47 9.02 14.02
CA PHE A 289 -5.79 8.64 15.24
C PHE A 289 -5.09 9.82 15.93
N GLU A 290 -4.45 10.73 15.18
CA GLU A 290 -3.90 11.98 15.68
C GLU A 290 -4.96 12.81 16.41
N TYR A 291 -6.18 12.85 15.86
CA TYR A 291 -7.29 13.59 16.43
C TYR A 291 -7.92 12.89 17.64
N LYS A 292 -8.25 11.59 17.54
CA LYS A 292 -8.95 10.87 18.62
C LYS A 292 -8.01 10.47 19.76
N LYS A 293 -6.73 10.19 19.45
CA LYS A 293 -5.69 9.69 20.36
C LYS A 293 -5.99 8.35 21.03
N ALA A 294 -7.02 7.65 20.60
CA ALA A 294 -7.48 6.38 21.15
C ALA A 294 -8.15 5.55 20.05
N MET A 295 -7.66 4.33 19.82
CA MET A 295 -8.13 3.45 18.75
C MET A 295 -8.15 1.98 19.19
N ILE A 296 -9.06 1.20 18.62
CA ILE A 296 -9.16 -0.25 18.82
C ILE A 296 -9.08 -0.93 17.45
N PHE A 297 -8.10 -1.81 17.31
CA PHE A 297 -7.99 -2.76 16.22
C PHE A 297 -8.69 -4.04 16.61
N TYR A 298 -9.76 -4.36 15.88
CA TYR A 298 -10.58 -5.54 16.12
C TYR A 298 -10.70 -6.39 14.87
N GLY A 299 -10.94 -7.68 15.06
CA GLY A 299 -11.14 -8.62 13.97
C GLY A 299 -10.67 -10.03 14.32
N PRO A 300 -10.60 -10.92 13.31
CA PRO A 300 -10.24 -12.32 13.51
C PRO A 300 -8.83 -12.50 14.12
N PRO A 301 -8.57 -13.62 14.81
CA PRO A 301 -7.22 -13.92 15.29
C PRO A 301 -6.25 -14.10 14.11
N GLY A 302 -4.98 -13.75 14.32
CA GLY A 302 -3.94 -13.94 13.30
C GLY A 302 -3.96 -12.95 12.14
N THR A 303 -4.72 -11.84 12.23
CA THR A 303 -4.77 -10.79 11.19
C THR A 303 -3.76 -9.65 11.39
N SER A 304 -2.65 -9.92 12.10
CA SER A 304 -1.56 -8.95 12.32
C SER A 304 -2.00 -7.62 12.98
N LYS A 305 -2.99 -7.66 13.87
CA LYS A 305 -3.49 -6.46 14.59
C LYS A 305 -2.42 -5.80 15.45
N THR A 306 -1.71 -6.56 16.26
CA THR A 306 -0.61 -6.04 17.10
C THR A 306 0.50 -5.45 16.25
N TYR A 307 0.87 -6.11 15.16
CA TYR A 307 1.82 -5.54 14.19
C TYR A 307 1.33 -4.22 13.60
N SER A 308 0.05 -4.15 13.20
CA SER A 308 -0.55 -2.91 12.70
C SER A 308 -0.55 -1.81 13.77
N ALA A 309 -0.79 -2.16 15.03
CA ALA A 309 -0.81 -1.22 16.15
C ALA A 309 0.58 -0.62 16.38
N THR A 310 1.61 -1.47 16.43
CA THR A 310 3.01 -1.03 16.51
C THR A 310 3.37 -0.16 15.31
N ARG A 311 2.97 -0.56 14.10
CA ARG A 311 3.28 0.19 12.88
C ARG A 311 2.65 1.59 12.85
N LEU A 312 1.39 1.72 13.27
CA LEU A 312 0.73 3.02 13.43
C LEU A 312 1.42 3.86 14.52
N ALA A 313 1.85 3.25 15.62
CA ALA A 313 2.57 3.94 16.69
C ALA A 313 3.91 4.51 16.18
N GLU A 314 4.72 3.70 15.50
CA GLU A 314 5.99 4.11 14.89
C GLU A 314 5.79 5.29 13.93
N LEU A 315 4.73 5.28 13.12
CA LEU A 315 4.44 6.35 12.17
C LEU A 315 4.14 7.68 12.84
N ILE A 316 3.29 7.68 13.87
CA ILE A 316 2.95 8.90 14.63
C ILE A 316 4.18 9.46 15.34
N ILE A 317 5.00 8.59 15.94
CA ILE A 317 6.26 8.97 16.56
C ILE A 317 7.19 9.59 15.51
N THR A 318 7.39 8.91 14.38
CA THR A 318 8.30 9.34 13.30
C THR A 318 7.92 10.72 12.78
N LYS A 319 6.64 10.95 12.47
CA LYS A 319 6.15 12.22 11.94
C LYS A 319 6.39 13.38 12.92
N GLN A 320 6.18 13.17 14.22
CA GLN A 320 6.45 14.19 15.23
C GLN A 320 7.96 14.37 15.46
N TYR A 321 8.71 13.28 15.49
CA TYR A 321 10.15 13.25 15.69
C TYR A 321 10.88 13.99 14.57
N PHE A 322 10.42 13.85 13.33
CA PHE A 322 11.00 14.50 12.15
C PHE A 322 10.70 15.99 12.07
N ARG A 323 9.79 16.56 12.86
CA ARG A 323 9.60 18.03 12.89
C ARG A 323 10.87 18.80 13.23
N ASN A 324 11.79 18.16 13.95
CA ASN A 324 13.14 18.66 14.13
C ASN A 324 14.08 17.94 13.15
N LYS A 325 14.63 18.65 12.16
CA LYS A 325 15.54 18.06 11.16
C LYS A 325 16.77 17.39 11.77
N HIS A 326 17.22 17.83 12.94
CA HIS A 326 18.38 17.24 13.63
C HIS A 326 18.14 15.80 14.10
N ASN A 327 16.88 15.42 14.28
CA ASN A 327 16.48 14.07 14.71
C ASN A 327 16.55 13.03 13.58
N ILE A 328 16.54 13.47 12.31
CA ILE A 328 16.49 12.58 11.15
C ILE A 328 17.71 11.66 11.08
N LYS A 329 18.89 12.20 11.44
CA LYS A 329 20.11 11.40 11.53
C LYS A 329 19.99 10.30 12.58
N GLU A 330 19.58 10.67 13.79
CA GLU A 330 19.42 9.74 14.91
C GLU A 330 18.42 8.65 14.57
N TYR A 331 17.31 8.97 13.91
CA TYR A 331 16.34 7.98 13.44
C TYR A 331 16.97 6.92 12.53
N PHE A 332 17.72 7.33 11.51
CA PHE A 332 18.32 6.39 10.56
C PHE A 332 19.47 5.56 11.16
N GLU A 333 19.96 5.94 12.35
CA GLU A 333 21.01 5.23 13.09
C GLU A 333 20.43 4.36 14.22
N ASN A 334 19.37 4.82 14.92
CA ASN A 334 18.91 4.26 16.20
C ASN A 334 17.37 4.29 16.37
N SER A 335 16.58 4.15 15.29
CA SER A 335 15.10 4.14 15.35
C SER A 335 14.52 3.21 16.42
N ASP A 336 15.11 2.03 16.60
CA ASP A 336 14.62 1.04 17.54
C ASP A 336 14.63 1.55 19.00
N GLN A 337 15.68 2.29 19.40
CA GLN A 337 15.78 2.85 20.75
C GLN A 337 14.77 3.97 21.00
N ILE A 338 14.44 4.73 19.96
CA ILE A 338 13.38 5.74 19.99
C ILE A 338 12.06 5.00 20.23
N PHE A 339 11.71 4.05 19.37
CA PHE A 339 10.46 3.30 19.50
C PHE A 339 10.33 2.55 20.82
N GLU A 340 11.39 1.92 21.34
CA GLU A 340 11.38 1.26 22.67
C GLU A 340 11.08 2.24 23.83
N LYS A 341 11.48 3.51 23.72
CA LYS A 341 11.19 4.53 24.73
C LYS A 341 9.76 5.05 24.63
N GLN A 342 9.23 5.17 23.41
CA GLN A 342 7.92 5.79 23.17
C GLN A 342 6.75 4.81 23.13
N ILE A 343 6.96 3.54 22.74
CA ILE A 343 5.92 2.53 22.61
C ILE A 343 5.90 1.63 23.84
N HIS A 344 4.75 1.59 24.50
CA HIS A 344 4.52 0.85 25.73
C HIS A 344 3.57 -0.31 25.46
N HIS A 345 4.03 -1.54 25.58
CA HIS A 345 3.19 -2.73 25.41
C HIS A 345 2.68 -3.25 26.76
N LEU A 346 1.37 -3.46 26.86
CA LEU A 346 0.72 -4.12 27.99
C LEU A 346 -0.29 -5.14 27.48
N GLN A 347 0.00 -6.42 27.69
CA GLN A 347 -0.94 -7.49 27.40
C GLN A 347 -1.89 -7.69 28.60
N LEU A 348 -3.19 -7.63 28.35
CA LEU A 348 -4.21 -7.79 29.37
C LEU A 348 -4.61 -9.26 29.53
N HIS A 349 -4.91 -9.64 30.77
CA HIS A 349 -5.40 -10.97 31.13
C HIS A 349 -6.55 -10.86 32.14
N SER A 350 -7.31 -11.94 32.33
CA SER A 350 -8.51 -11.94 33.18
C SER A 350 -8.31 -11.50 34.63
N ASN A 351 -7.11 -11.65 35.17
CA ASN A 351 -6.79 -11.21 36.53
C ASN A 351 -6.30 -9.75 36.62
N TYR A 352 -6.18 -9.03 35.50
CA TYR A 352 -5.66 -7.67 35.47
C TYR A 352 -6.80 -6.69 35.79
N ASN A 353 -6.64 -5.92 36.85
CA ASN A 353 -7.72 -5.16 37.48
C ASN A 353 -7.39 -3.65 37.60
N TYR A 354 -8.35 -2.88 38.12
CA TYR A 354 -8.21 -1.44 38.32
C TYR A 354 -7.04 -1.10 39.26
N GLU A 355 -6.83 -1.92 40.28
CA GLU A 355 -5.79 -1.74 41.28
C GLU A 355 -4.38 -1.81 40.71
N ASP A 356 -4.16 -2.73 39.76
CA ASP A 356 -2.88 -2.91 39.06
C ASP A 356 -2.64 -1.82 37.99
N PHE A 357 -3.71 -1.34 37.34
CA PHE A 357 -3.62 -0.42 36.21
C PHE A 357 -3.63 1.05 36.62
N ILE A 358 -4.56 1.44 37.49
CA ILE A 358 -4.78 2.83 37.89
C ILE A 358 -4.20 3.07 39.29
N VAL A 359 -4.82 2.51 40.33
CA VAL A 359 -4.40 2.71 41.73
C VAL A 359 -4.98 1.62 42.63
N GLY A 360 -4.13 1.02 43.46
CA GLY A 360 -4.48 -0.09 44.35
C GLY A 360 -4.19 0.18 45.81
N LEU A 361 -4.96 -0.43 46.72
CA LEU A 361 -4.64 -0.46 48.15
C LEU A 361 -3.76 -1.68 48.45
N HIS A 362 -2.56 -1.44 48.96
CA HIS A 362 -1.65 -2.48 49.41
C HIS A 362 -1.53 -2.46 50.94
N ILE A 363 -1.36 -3.63 51.55
CA ILE A 363 -1.13 -3.74 53.00
C ILE A 363 0.37 -3.81 53.25
N GLU A 364 0.90 -2.80 53.93
CA GLU A 364 2.30 -2.76 54.38
C GLU A 364 2.31 -2.47 55.88
N GLU A 365 3.04 -3.27 56.67
CA GLU A 365 3.17 -3.09 58.12
C GLU A 365 1.82 -2.88 58.84
N SER A 366 0.80 -3.65 58.45
CA SER A 366 -0.57 -3.57 58.98
C SER A 366 -1.32 -2.24 58.71
N LYS A 367 -0.87 -1.44 57.76
CA LYS A 367 -1.57 -0.24 57.26
C LYS A 367 -1.93 -0.42 55.78
N SER A 368 -3.10 0.09 55.39
CA SER A 368 -3.50 0.16 53.99
C SER A 368 -2.94 1.43 53.35
N ILE A 369 -2.11 1.27 52.33
CA ILE A 369 -1.45 2.35 51.61
C ILE A 369 -1.87 2.28 50.14
N ALA A 370 -2.37 3.38 49.60
CA ALA A 370 -2.66 3.48 48.18
C ALA A 370 -1.36 3.63 47.37
N LYS A 371 -1.20 2.83 46.32
CA LYS A 371 -0.05 2.89 45.40
C LYS A 371 -0.50 3.10 43.96
N PRO A 372 0.25 3.89 43.17
CA PRO A 372 -0.05 4.10 41.77
C PRO A 372 0.19 2.82 40.96
N GLY A 373 -0.79 2.49 40.11
CA GLY A 373 -0.70 1.40 39.14
C GLY A 373 0.15 1.77 37.92
N TYR A 374 0.16 0.87 36.94
CA TYR A 374 0.98 1.02 35.73
C TYR A 374 0.75 2.35 34.99
N LEU A 375 -0.51 2.73 34.75
CA LEU A 375 -0.84 3.92 33.95
C LEU A 375 -0.43 5.22 34.64
N LEU A 376 -0.61 5.35 35.96
CA LEU A 376 -0.21 6.56 36.68
C LEU A 376 1.31 6.74 36.63
N ASN A 377 2.07 5.66 36.84
CA ASN A 377 3.53 5.68 36.72
C ASN A 377 3.98 6.02 35.29
N LEU A 378 3.24 5.56 34.27
CA LEU A 378 3.51 5.91 32.87
C LEU A 378 3.22 7.38 32.60
N ILE A 379 2.08 7.91 33.06
CA ILE A 379 1.70 9.32 32.90
C ILE A 379 2.79 10.25 33.45
N ASP A 380 3.37 9.93 34.61
CA ASP A 380 4.43 10.74 35.20
C ASP A 380 5.69 10.77 34.33
N LYS A 381 6.07 9.63 33.72
CA LYS A 381 7.19 9.58 32.76
C LYS A 381 6.90 10.37 31.48
N VAL A 382 5.69 10.26 30.95
CA VAL A 382 5.28 10.85 29.67
C VAL A 382 5.21 12.39 29.74
N ARG A 383 4.93 12.95 30.93
CA ARG A 383 4.87 14.41 31.12
C ARG A 383 6.21 15.13 30.94
N GLU A 384 7.32 14.41 31.00
CA GLU A 384 8.67 14.97 30.84
C GLU A 384 9.18 14.91 29.39
N ASP A 385 8.41 14.33 28.46
CA ASP A 385 8.75 14.18 27.05
C ASP A 385 7.68 14.87 26.17
N ASP A 386 8.09 15.56 25.12
CA ASP A 386 7.17 16.22 24.17
C ASP A 386 6.77 15.29 23.01
N LEU A 387 7.45 14.15 22.85
CA LEU A 387 7.14 13.17 21.82
C LEU A 387 5.87 12.36 22.16
N PRO A 388 5.18 11.83 21.13
CA PRO A 388 4.04 10.95 21.35
C PRO A 388 4.50 9.66 22.03
N HIS A 389 3.80 9.29 23.10
CA HIS A 389 3.89 7.98 23.72
C HIS A 389 2.64 7.18 23.41
N ILE A 390 2.79 5.91 23.02
CA ILE A 390 1.67 5.05 22.64
C ILE A 390 1.61 3.88 23.60
N LEU A 391 0.49 3.75 24.32
CA LEU A 391 0.18 2.57 25.11
C LEU A 391 -0.65 1.58 24.27
N ILE A 392 -0.02 0.46 23.90
CA ILE A 392 -0.65 -0.65 23.21
C ILE A 392 -1.18 -1.64 24.24
N LEU A 393 -2.51 -1.77 24.30
CA LEU A 393 -3.26 -2.67 25.15
C LEU A 393 -3.66 -3.92 24.35
N ASP A 394 -2.84 -4.96 24.42
CA ASP A 394 -3.12 -6.21 23.71
C ASP A 394 -4.17 -7.06 24.43
N GLU A 395 -5.03 -7.72 23.65
CA GLU A 395 -6.12 -8.59 24.14
C GLU A 395 -7.06 -7.87 25.13
N ILE A 396 -7.43 -6.64 24.78
CA ILE A 396 -8.22 -5.73 25.63
C ILE A 396 -9.57 -6.34 26.05
N ASN A 397 -10.10 -7.29 25.30
CA ASN A 397 -11.35 -7.97 25.63
C ASN A 397 -11.24 -9.09 26.68
N ARG A 398 -10.05 -9.41 27.18
CA ARG A 398 -9.86 -10.47 28.19
C ARG A 398 -10.12 -10.04 29.62
N THR A 399 -10.46 -8.78 29.85
CA THR A 399 -10.79 -8.21 31.16
C THR A 399 -11.98 -7.26 31.05
N ASP A 400 -12.63 -6.96 32.18
CA ASP A 400 -13.68 -5.94 32.26
C ASP A 400 -13.09 -4.56 32.05
N ILE A 401 -13.12 -4.08 30.81
CA ILE A 401 -12.58 -2.77 30.46
C ILE A 401 -13.34 -1.63 31.13
N SER A 402 -14.63 -1.81 31.38
CA SER A 402 -15.43 -0.78 32.04
C SER A 402 -14.92 -0.57 33.47
N ARG A 403 -14.67 -1.67 34.17
CA ARG A 403 -14.08 -1.65 35.52
C ARG A 403 -12.61 -1.26 35.53
N LEU A 404 -11.81 -1.77 34.60
CA LEU A 404 -10.37 -1.50 34.50
C LEU A 404 -10.10 0.00 34.30
N PHE A 405 -10.86 0.65 33.42
CA PHE A 405 -10.61 2.04 33.07
C PHE A 405 -11.20 3.00 34.10
N GLY A 406 -12.38 2.72 34.66
CA GLY A 406 -13.01 3.57 35.67
C GLY A 406 -13.02 5.05 35.27
N GLU A 407 -12.33 5.89 36.05
CA GLU A 407 -12.23 7.34 35.82
C GLU A 407 -11.39 7.72 34.59
N LEU A 408 -10.59 6.81 34.02
CA LEU A 408 -9.85 7.04 32.78
C LEU A 408 -10.78 7.41 31.61
N PHE A 409 -12.01 6.93 31.58
CA PHE A 409 -12.98 7.35 30.55
C PHE A 409 -13.25 8.85 30.57
N SER A 410 -13.26 9.45 31.76
CA SER A 410 -13.40 10.90 31.88
C SER A 410 -12.10 11.60 31.47
N ALA A 411 -10.94 11.03 31.80
CA ALA A 411 -9.64 11.61 31.43
C ALA A 411 -9.34 11.54 29.93
N LEU A 412 -9.85 10.53 29.22
CA LEU A 412 -9.79 10.42 27.76
C LEU A 412 -10.57 11.54 27.07
N GLU A 413 -11.66 12.01 27.69
CA GLU A 413 -12.54 13.06 27.16
C GLU A 413 -12.06 14.47 27.57
N TYR A 414 -11.58 14.62 28.80
CA TYR A 414 -11.08 15.87 29.36
C TYR A 414 -9.58 15.78 29.67
N ARG A 415 -8.77 15.65 28.62
CA ARG A 415 -7.30 15.60 28.73
C ARG A 415 -6.74 16.83 29.44
N ASN A 416 -5.60 16.66 30.12
CA ASN A 416 -4.94 17.62 31.02
C ASN A 416 -5.77 18.10 32.23
N LYS A 417 -7.04 17.73 32.35
CA LYS A 417 -7.86 18.05 33.52
C LYS A 417 -7.61 17.02 34.62
N LYS A 418 -7.34 17.52 35.82
CA LYS A 418 -7.21 16.69 37.02
C LYS A 418 -8.56 16.10 37.42
N ILE A 419 -8.63 14.78 37.46
CA ILE A 419 -9.78 14.00 37.91
C ILE A 419 -9.36 13.24 39.15
N LYS A 420 -10.10 13.42 40.25
CA LYS A 420 -9.84 12.70 41.50
C LYS A 420 -10.20 11.23 41.35
N LEU A 421 -9.34 10.36 41.84
CA LEU A 421 -9.58 8.92 41.87
C LEU A 421 -10.38 8.52 43.10
N SER A 422 -11.08 7.40 43.01
CA SER A 422 -11.90 6.84 44.10
C SER A 422 -11.08 6.27 45.25
N VAL A 423 -9.78 6.00 45.03
CA VAL A 423 -8.87 5.39 46.00
C VAL A 423 -7.66 6.29 46.27
N GLY A 424 -7.40 6.56 47.55
CA GLY A 424 -6.31 7.42 48.00
C GLY A 424 -6.51 8.90 47.66
N ASN A 425 -5.45 9.71 47.85
CA ASN A 425 -5.41 11.12 47.46
C ASN A 425 -4.72 11.29 46.09
N PHE A 426 -5.02 10.40 45.15
CA PHE A 426 -4.46 10.44 43.80
C PHE A 426 -5.39 11.15 42.82
N GLU A 427 -4.79 11.73 41.78
CA GLU A 427 -5.49 12.37 40.67
C GLU A 427 -4.91 11.84 39.36
N ILE A 428 -5.78 11.62 38.38
CA ILE A 428 -5.38 11.32 37.01
C ILE A 428 -5.58 12.57 36.14
N ALA A 429 -4.55 12.94 35.38
CA ALA A 429 -4.64 13.93 34.32
C ALA A 429 -3.84 13.41 33.13
N LEU A 430 -4.55 13.00 32.09
CA LEU A 430 -3.98 12.34 30.93
C LEU A 430 -3.32 13.39 30.01
N PRO A 431 -2.01 13.29 29.71
CA PRO A 431 -1.32 14.28 28.92
C PRO A 431 -1.69 14.16 27.44
N ASP A 432 -1.51 15.24 26.68
CA ASP A 432 -1.91 15.28 25.27
C ASP A 432 -1.09 14.38 24.35
N ASN A 433 0.14 14.08 24.72
CA ASN A 433 1.04 13.23 23.97
C ASN A 433 0.92 11.73 24.32
N LEU A 434 -0.03 11.31 25.19
CA LEU A 434 -0.28 9.88 25.47
C LEU A 434 -1.45 9.32 24.64
N TYR A 435 -1.15 8.38 23.77
CA TYR A 435 -2.09 7.73 22.86
C TYR A 435 -2.38 6.30 23.30
N PHE A 436 -3.53 5.76 22.89
CA PHE A 436 -3.94 4.39 23.23
C PHE A 436 -4.29 3.61 21.98
N ILE A 437 -3.75 2.40 21.84
CA ILE A 437 -4.19 1.44 20.82
C ILE A 437 -4.57 0.14 21.52
N GLY A 438 -5.82 -0.28 21.43
CA GLY A 438 -6.26 -1.60 21.89
C GLY A 438 -6.24 -2.60 20.74
N THR A 439 -5.89 -3.86 21.02
CA THR A 439 -6.12 -4.97 20.07
C THR A 439 -7.13 -5.96 20.64
N MET A 440 -8.04 -6.43 19.79
CA MET A 440 -9.18 -7.24 20.22
C MET A 440 -9.48 -8.39 19.25
N ASN A 441 -9.63 -9.60 19.79
CA ASN A 441 -10.15 -10.75 19.04
C ASN A 441 -11.65 -10.89 19.27
N GLU A 442 -12.47 -10.82 18.22
CA GLU A 442 -13.94 -10.88 18.38
C GLU A 442 -14.52 -12.30 18.54
N ILE A 443 -13.73 -13.35 18.29
CA ILE A 443 -14.22 -14.74 18.33
C ILE A 443 -13.98 -15.41 19.70
N ASP A 444 -13.19 -14.80 20.59
CA ASP A 444 -12.90 -15.41 21.89
C ASP A 444 -14.22 -15.57 22.67
N PHE A 445 -14.64 -16.79 22.99
CA PHE A 445 -15.94 -17.07 23.60
C PHE A 445 -16.09 -16.53 25.04
N SER A 446 -15.06 -15.88 25.59
CA SER A 446 -14.99 -15.31 26.94
C SER A 446 -15.31 -13.81 27.02
N LEU A 447 -15.92 -13.23 25.97
CA LEU A 447 -16.13 -11.79 25.87
C LEU A 447 -17.10 -11.24 26.92
N GLU A 448 -16.60 -10.27 27.68
CA GLU A 448 -17.46 -9.27 28.30
C GLU A 448 -18.04 -8.33 27.22
N ARG A 449 -19.27 -7.87 27.41
CA ARG A 449 -19.91 -6.96 26.45
C ARG A 449 -19.17 -5.62 26.45
N VAL A 450 -18.63 -5.24 25.30
CA VAL A 450 -18.07 -3.90 25.10
C VAL A 450 -19.13 -2.84 25.38
N ASP A 451 -18.89 -2.00 26.39
CA ASP A 451 -19.80 -0.91 26.73
C ASP A 451 -19.78 0.19 25.65
N PHE A 452 -20.93 0.84 25.47
CA PHE A 452 -21.12 2.01 24.62
C PHE A 452 -20.17 3.16 25.01
N ALA A 453 -19.76 3.23 26.27
CA ALA A 453 -18.74 4.16 26.75
C ALA A 453 -17.40 4.04 26.02
N LEU A 454 -16.96 2.81 25.71
CA LEU A 454 -15.72 2.54 24.97
C LEU A 454 -15.88 2.92 23.49
N ARG A 455 -17.03 2.56 22.90
CA ARG A 455 -17.37 2.89 21.50
C ARG A 455 -17.35 4.39 21.19
N ARG A 456 -17.73 5.25 22.13
CA ARG A 456 -17.69 6.70 21.94
C ARG A 456 -16.29 7.31 22.04
N ARG A 457 -15.38 6.66 22.76
CA ARG A 457 -14.07 7.23 23.15
C ARG A 457 -12.91 6.70 22.31
N PHE A 458 -13.07 5.52 21.72
CA PHE A 458 -12.10 4.93 20.81
C PHE A 458 -12.61 4.96 19.38
N LEU A 459 -11.71 5.15 18.41
CA LEU A 459 -11.96 4.76 17.02
C LEU A 459 -11.93 3.24 16.90
N TRP A 460 -12.76 2.69 16.03
CA TRP A 460 -12.86 1.25 15.82
C TRP A 460 -12.48 0.94 14.39
N GLN A 461 -11.36 0.24 14.22
CA GLN A 461 -10.86 -0.16 12.92
C GLN A 461 -10.86 -1.68 12.81
N PHE A 462 -11.66 -2.18 11.86
CA PHE A 462 -11.64 -3.59 11.52
C PHE A 462 -10.35 -3.94 10.76
N LYS A 463 -9.71 -5.03 11.18
CA LYS A 463 -8.51 -5.60 10.56
C LYS A 463 -8.78 -7.08 10.24
N GLY A 464 -9.32 -7.32 9.05
CA GLY A 464 -9.60 -8.66 8.49
C GLY A 464 -8.46 -9.21 7.65
N PHE A 465 -8.74 -10.25 6.87
CA PHE A 465 -7.78 -10.81 5.91
C PHE A 465 -7.42 -9.80 4.80
N ASP A 466 -6.16 -9.81 4.40
CA ASP A 466 -5.59 -8.98 3.35
C ASP A 466 -4.53 -9.76 2.56
N ARG A 467 -4.75 -9.88 1.25
CA ARG A 467 -3.89 -10.65 0.35
C ARG A 467 -2.45 -10.12 0.27
N ASN A 468 -2.26 -8.80 0.34
CA ASN A 468 -0.96 -8.17 0.18
C ASN A 468 -0.13 -8.36 1.46
N ILE A 469 -0.76 -8.25 2.62
CA ILE A 469 -0.14 -8.56 3.90
C ILE A 469 0.28 -10.05 3.93
N LEU A 470 -0.58 -10.98 3.46
CA LEU A 470 -0.20 -12.40 3.40
C LEU A 470 1.00 -12.63 2.47
N TRP A 471 1.00 -11.96 1.31
CA TRP A 471 2.11 -12.02 0.36
C TRP A 471 3.42 -11.52 0.98
N GLN A 472 3.39 -10.41 1.71
CA GLN A 472 4.56 -9.87 2.42
C GLN A 472 5.08 -10.87 3.45
N ILE A 473 4.21 -11.37 4.34
CA ILE A 473 4.59 -12.33 5.39
C ILE A 473 5.23 -13.59 4.78
N ILE A 474 4.62 -14.17 3.74
CA ILE A 474 5.17 -15.36 3.07
C ILE A 474 6.54 -15.05 2.45
N ASN A 475 6.72 -13.89 1.82
CA ASN A 475 7.97 -13.51 1.19
C ASN A 475 9.10 -13.26 2.20
N GLU A 476 8.81 -12.57 3.30
CA GLU A 476 9.79 -12.34 4.36
C GLU A 476 10.22 -13.68 4.97
N LYS A 477 9.26 -14.55 5.27
CA LYS A 477 9.51 -15.86 5.88
C LYS A 477 10.27 -16.81 4.95
N ARG A 478 9.93 -16.87 3.65
CA ARG A 478 10.68 -17.71 2.71
C ARG A 478 12.11 -17.19 2.50
N ASN A 479 12.30 -15.88 2.52
CA ASN A 479 13.62 -15.26 2.34
C ASN A 479 14.51 -15.53 3.55
N SER A 480 13.98 -15.39 4.77
CA SER A 480 14.73 -15.69 6.00
C SER A 480 15.13 -17.18 6.07
N LEU A 481 14.24 -18.08 5.65
CA LEU A 481 14.49 -19.51 5.60
C LEU A 481 15.23 -19.98 4.34
N LYS A 482 15.53 -19.08 3.39
CA LYS A 482 16.17 -19.37 2.10
C LYS A 482 15.46 -20.46 1.28
N ILE A 483 14.12 -20.40 1.24
CA ILE A 483 13.28 -21.37 0.55
C ILE A 483 12.87 -20.84 -0.83
N GLY A 484 13.19 -21.60 -1.87
CA GLY A 484 12.75 -21.31 -3.24
C GLY A 484 11.34 -21.85 -3.52
N ILE A 485 10.31 -21.05 -3.23
CA ILE A 485 8.92 -21.28 -3.68
C ILE A 485 8.63 -20.32 -4.83
N ASN A 486 8.05 -20.81 -5.93
CA ASN A 486 7.73 -19.96 -7.08
C ASN A 486 6.65 -18.92 -6.73
N ASN A 487 6.86 -17.66 -7.14
CA ASN A 487 5.89 -16.57 -7.00
C ASN A 487 4.50 -16.96 -7.54
N THR A 488 4.43 -17.65 -8.69
CA THR A 488 3.14 -18.07 -9.27
C THR A 488 2.38 -19.01 -8.35
N GLU A 489 3.07 -19.96 -7.70
CA GLU A 489 2.43 -20.89 -6.76
C GLU A 489 1.90 -20.16 -5.52
N ILE A 490 2.67 -19.20 -4.99
CA ILE A 490 2.24 -18.38 -3.85
C ILE A 490 1.02 -17.55 -4.24
N VAL A 491 0.99 -16.91 -5.41
CA VAL A 491 -0.17 -16.15 -5.87
C VAL A 491 -1.41 -17.05 -5.96
N THR A 492 -1.28 -18.24 -6.55
CA THR A 492 -2.38 -19.22 -6.62
C THR A 492 -2.86 -19.60 -5.21
N PHE A 493 -1.95 -19.87 -4.28
CA PHE A 493 -2.28 -20.16 -2.89
C PHE A 493 -3.03 -19.01 -2.20
N ILE A 494 -2.56 -17.77 -2.34
CA ILE A 494 -3.21 -16.59 -1.76
C ILE A 494 -4.62 -16.40 -2.33
N ASN A 495 -4.82 -16.65 -3.63
CA ASN A 495 -6.17 -16.61 -4.23
C ASN A 495 -7.10 -17.65 -3.58
N LYS A 496 -6.59 -18.86 -3.29
CA LYS A 496 -7.36 -19.90 -2.55
C LYS A 496 -7.68 -19.46 -1.12
N CYS A 497 -6.76 -18.80 -0.41
CA CYS A 497 -6.99 -18.21 0.91
C CYS A 497 -8.09 -17.14 0.88
N GLU A 498 -8.03 -16.23 -0.09
CA GLU A 498 -9.02 -15.17 -0.28
C GLU A 498 -10.41 -15.74 -0.58
N GLN A 499 -10.49 -16.73 -1.47
CA GLN A 499 -11.73 -17.44 -1.78
C GLN A 499 -12.31 -18.15 -0.55
N LEU A 500 -11.48 -18.88 0.20
CA LEU A 500 -11.92 -19.53 1.44
C LEU A 500 -12.52 -18.50 2.42
N ASN A 501 -11.84 -17.37 2.65
CA ASN A 501 -12.33 -16.32 3.54
C ASN A 501 -13.60 -15.63 3.03
N ASN A 502 -13.75 -15.47 1.71
CA ASN A 502 -14.98 -14.96 1.12
C ASN A 502 -16.16 -15.92 1.37
N GLU A 503 -15.94 -17.24 1.26
CA GLU A 503 -16.99 -18.23 1.55
C GLU A 503 -17.31 -18.30 3.05
N ILE A 504 -16.31 -18.25 3.93
CA ILE A 504 -16.52 -18.16 5.39
C ILE A 504 -17.37 -16.94 5.74
N SER A 505 -17.09 -15.78 5.14
CA SER A 505 -17.79 -14.52 5.43
C SER A 505 -19.25 -14.53 4.97
N LYS A 506 -19.61 -15.42 4.02
CA LYS A 506 -20.99 -15.57 3.51
C LYS A 506 -21.85 -16.54 4.33
N ILE A 507 -21.24 -17.38 5.16
CA ILE A 507 -21.99 -18.35 5.98
C ILE A 507 -22.80 -17.55 7.02
N PRO A 508 -24.15 -17.66 7.07
CA PRO A 508 -24.98 -16.81 7.93
C PRO A 508 -24.66 -16.87 9.44
N GLU A 509 -24.19 -18.02 9.91
CA GLU A 509 -23.78 -18.25 11.30
C GLU A 509 -22.36 -17.74 11.59
N LEU A 510 -21.59 -17.48 10.54
CA LEU A 510 -20.27 -16.87 10.58
C LEU A 510 -20.36 -15.46 9.97
N GLY A 511 -19.23 -14.79 9.81
CA GLY A 511 -19.15 -13.46 9.22
C GLY A 511 -17.69 -13.08 9.02
N GLU A 512 -17.43 -11.83 8.64
CA GLU A 512 -16.06 -11.35 8.40
C GLU A 512 -15.14 -11.53 9.62
N ASN A 513 -15.72 -11.52 10.82
CA ASN A 513 -15.00 -11.74 12.07
C ASN A 513 -14.42 -13.14 12.22
N TYR A 514 -14.90 -14.12 11.43
CA TYR A 514 -14.47 -15.51 11.46
C TYR A 514 -13.51 -15.88 10.33
N GLN A 515 -13.03 -14.90 9.56
CA GLN A 515 -11.99 -15.13 8.56
C GLN A 515 -10.75 -15.75 9.19
N ILE A 516 -10.08 -16.63 8.45
CA ILE A 516 -8.78 -17.17 8.84
C ILE A 516 -7.72 -16.08 8.63
N GLY A 517 -6.97 -15.79 9.69
CA GLY A 517 -5.91 -14.79 9.68
C GLY A 517 -4.68 -15.18 8.86
N HIS A 518 -3.88 -14.18 8.49
CA HIS A 518 -2.66 -14.32 7.69
C HIS A 518 -1.64 -15.26 8.32
N THR A 519 -1.46 -15.19 9.64
CA THR A 519 -0.43 -15.97 10.35
C THR A 519 -0.66 -17.47 10.18
N PHE A 520 -1.93 -17.92 10.24
CA PHE A 520 -2.29 -19.32 10.02
C PHE A 520 -1.97 -19.75 8.60
N PHE A 521 -2.31 -18.94 7.59
CA PHE A 521 -1.96 -19.27 6.20
C PHE A 521 -0.44 -19.27 5.96
N ALA A 522 0.31 -18.38 6.61
CA ALA A 522 1.76 -18.26 6.47
C ALA A 522 2.55 -19.45 7.06
N GLU A 523 1.90 -20.34 7.83
CA GLU A 523 2.48 -21.64 8.22
C GLU A 523 2.82 -22.52 7.01
N ILE A 524 2.23 -22.25 5.84
CA ILE A 524 2.53 -22.95 4.59
C ILE A 524 4.03 -23.00 4.28
N VAL A 525 4.78 -21.95 4.66
CA VAL A 525 6.23 -21.87 4.41
C VAL A 525 6.99 -22.88 5.29
N ASP A 526 6.60 -23.03 6.56
CA ASP A 526 7.22 -23.99 7.48
C ASP A 526 6.86 -25.42 7.10
N ILE A 527 5.60 -25.62 6.71
CA ILE A 527 5.10 -26.91 6.23
C ILE A 527 5.86 -27.31 4.96
N PHE A 528 6.02 -26.39 4.00
CA PHE A 528 6.79 -26.65 2.78
C PHE A 528 8.25 -26.99 3.10
N ASN A 529 8.88 -26.24 4.01
CA ASN A 529 10.26 -26.49 4.42
C ASN A 529 10.42 -27.88 5.04
N SER A 530 9.56 -28.21 6.00
CA SER A 530 9.56 -29.50 6.68
C SER A 530 9.28 -30.64 5.70
N PHE A 531 8.33 -30.46 4.80
CA PHE A 531 7.98 -31.44 3.78
C PHE A 531 9.15 -31.73 2.84
N LYS A 532 9.86 -30.69 2.39
CA LYS A 532 11.08 -30.80 1.56
C LYS A 532 12.21 -31.52 2.29
N ASN A 533 12.37 -31.30 3.60
CA ASN A 533 13.43 -31.95 4.39
C ASN A 533 13.15 -33.45 4.61
N ILE A 534 11.88 -33.83 4.83
CA ILE A 534 11.48 -35.23 5.00
C ILE A 534 11.61 -36.00 3.69
N HIS A 535 11.25 -35.37 2.57
CA HIS A 535 11.33 -35.97 1.25
C HIS A 535 12.48 -35.28 0.50
N SER A 536 13.73 -35.72 0.65
CA SER A 536 14.83 -35.13 -0.14
C SER A 536 14.84 -35.66 -1.58
N GLY A 537 15.15 -34.82 -2.58
CA GLY A 537 15.53 -35.28 -3.93
C GLY A 537 14.44 -35.28 -5.03
N ARG A 538 13.25 -34.71 -4.81
CA ARG A 538 12.24 -34.48 -5.86
C ARG A 538 11.87 -33.00 -5.99
N ARG A 539 11.24 -32.63 -7.10
CA ARG A 539 10.62 -31.31 -7.29
C ARG A 539 9.28 -31.30 -6.52
N TYR A 540 9.08 -30.27 -5.69
CA TYR A 540 7.89 -30.13 -4.83
C TYR A 540 7.04 -28.95 -5.28
N PHE A 541 5.73 -29.11 -5.13
CA PHE A 541 4.72 -28.10 -5.41
C PHE A 541 3.90 -27.83 -4.15
N LEU A 542 3.30 -26.64 -4.05
CA LEU A 542 2.50 -26.25 -2.88
C LEU A 542 1.26 -27.14 -2.62
N ASN A 543 0.77 -27.89 -3.61
CA ASN A 543 -0.47 -28.68 -3.48
C ASN A 543 -0.48 -29.64 -2.27
N GLN A 544 0.61 -30.35 -2.01
CA GLN A 544 0.67 -31.27 -0.85
C GLN A 544 0.79 -30.52 0.48
N PRO A 545 1.70 -29.54 0.63
CA PRO A 545 1.73 -28.64 1.79
C PRO A 545 0.39 -27.96 2.10
N VAL A 546 -0.39 -27.57 1.09
CA VAL A 546 -1.73 -26.99 1.29
C VAL A 546 -2.69 -27.98 1.94
N ASN A 547 -2.66 -29.26 1.57
CA ASN A 547 -3.46 -30.29 2.23
C ASN A 547 -3.05 -30.48 3.70
N ILE A 548 -1.75 -30.43 3.99
CA ILE A 548 -1.24 -30.52 5.36
C ILE A 548 -1.69 -29.31 6.18
N LEU A 549 -1.58 -28.10 5.62
CA LEU A 549 -2.05 -26.87 6.26
C LEU A 549 -3.55 -26.93 6.59
N TRP A 550 -4.35 -27.48 5.69
CA TRP A 550 -5.78 -27.68 5.93
C TRP A 550 -6.03 -28.56 7.16
N GLU A 551 -5.40 -29.73 7.24
CA GLU A 551 -5.64 -30.68 8.32
C GLU A 551 -5.06 -30.23 9.67
N VAL A 552 -3.91 -29.55 9.67
CA VAL A 552 -3.20 -29.18 10.91
C VAL A 552 -3.70 -27.87 11.51
N SER A 553 -4.05 -26.88 10.68
CA SER A 553 -4.29 -25.51 11.15
C SER A 553 -5.71 -25.03 10.84
N ILE A 554 -6.17 -25.12 9.58
CA ILE A 554 -7.43 -24.50 9.16
C ILE A 554 -8.66 -25.28 9.65
N LYS A 555 -8.70 -26.59 9.42
CA LYS A 555 -9.84 -27.45 9.78
C LYS A 555 -10.13 -27.45 11.28
N PRO A 556 -9.14 -27.56 12.19
CA PRO A 556 -9.40 -27.45 13.63
C PRO A 556 -10.04 -26.13 14.04
N ILE A 557 -9.60 -25.01 13.45
CA ILE A 557 -10.17 -23.67 13.71
C ILE A 557 -11.63 -23.62 13.26
N LEU A 558 -11.93 -24.05 12.04
CA LEU A 558 -13.31 -24.09 11.53
C LEU A 558 -14.20 -25.02 12.36
N GLN A 559 -13.66 -26.14 12.84
CA GLN A 559 -14.39 -27.04 13.75
C GLN A 559 -14.74 -26.38 15.07
N ALA A 560 -13.89 -25.50 15.59
CA ALA A 560 -14.16 -24.71 16.80
C ALA A 560 -15.20 -23.62 16.53
N PHE A 561 -15.09 -22.88 15.42
CA PHE A 561 -16.05 -21.84 15.04
C PHE A 561 -17.47 -22.38 14.87
N LEU A 562 -17.60 -23.57 14.28
CA LEU A 562 -18.87 -24.25 14.06
C LEU A 562 -19.29 -25.16 15.22
N GLY A 563 -18.68 -25.01 16.40
CA GLY A 563 -18.88 -25.90 17.55
C GLY A 563 -20.32 -26.02 18.05
N ASN A 564 -21.14 -24.99 17.83
CA ASN A 564 -22.54 -24.95 18.25
C ASN A 564 -23.53 -25.57 17.24
N MET A 565 -23.04 -26.06 16.09
CA MET A 565 -23.87 -26.70 15.05
C MET A 565 -23.97 -28.21 15.26
N ASP A 566 -25.01 -28.83 14.71
CA ASP A 566 -25.09 -30.29 14.64
C ASP A 566 -23.95 -30.88 13.78
N ALA A 567 -23.58 -32.13 14.10
CA ALA A 567 -22.40 -32.76 13.52
C ALA A 567 -22.48 -32.92 12.00
N ASP A 568 -23.67 -33.20 11.46
CA ASP A 568 -23.86 -33.43 10.02
C ASP A 568 -23.74 -32.12 9.25
N SER A 569 -24.44 -31.06 9.68
CA SER A 569 -24.33 -29.72 9.10
C SER A 569 -22.91 -29.18 9.19
N LYS A 570 -22.24 -29.36 10.34
CA LYS A 570 -20.83 -28.96 10.53
C LYS A 570 -19.91 -29.67 9.54
N ASN A 571 -20.02 -30.99 9.41
CA ASN A 571 -19.19 -31.77 8.48
C ASN A 571 -19.47 -31.39 7.02
N GLN A 572 -20.73 -31.15 6.65
CA GLN A 572 -21.09 -30.69 5.31
C GLN A 572 -20.44 -29.35 4.98
N LYS A 573 -20.53 -28.36 5.87
CA LYS A 573 -19.91 -27.03 5.67
C LYS A 573 -18.39 -27.11 5.59
N ILE A 574 -17.74 -27.85 6.48
CA ILE A 574 -16.28 -28.05 6.44
C ILE A 574 -15.86 -28.70 5.12
N ASN A 575 -16.60 -29.71 4.65
CA ASN A 575 -16.30 -30.36 3.37
C ASN A 575 -16.50 -29.42 2.17
N GLN A 576 -17.48 -28.52 2.22
CA GLN A 576 -17.67 -27.49 1.19
C GLN A 576 -16.49 -26.51 1.17
N LEU A 577 -16.10 -25.99 2.34
CA LEU A 577 -14.95 -25.09 2.47
C LEU A 577 -13.64 -25.78 2.05
N GLN A 578 -13.48 -27.07 2.37
CA GLN A 578 -12.33 -27.86 1.95
C GLN A 578 -12.21 -27.93 0.42
N LYS A 579 -13.33 -28.16 -0.28
CA LYS A 579 -13.35 -28.22 -1.74
C LYS A 579 -12.90 -26.88 -2.35
N VAL A 580 -13.36 -25.76 -1.80
CA VAL A 580 -12.97 -24.41 -2.27
C VAL A 580 -11.48 -24.17 -2.04
N PHE A 581 -10.93 -24.62 -0.91
CA PHE A 581 -9.55 -24.35 -0.56
C PHE A 581 -8.54 -25.28 -1.25
N ILE A 582 -8.91 -26.54 -1.51
CA ILE A 582 -7.98 -27.57 -1.99
C ILE A 582 -8.13 -27.83 -3.49
N ASN A 583 -9.36 -27.91 -4.01
CA ASN A 583 -9.60 -28.29 -5.40
C ASN A 583 -9.54 -27.08 -6.34
N ASP A 584 -9.22 -27.36 -7.61
CA ASP A 584 -9.26 -26.38 -8.71
C ASP A 584 -10.64 -26.32 -9.37
#